data_AF-A0A4U8V3L8-F1
#
_entry.id   AF-A0A4U8V3L8-F1
#
_cell.length_a   1.000
_cell.length_b   1.000
_cell.length_c   1.000
_cell.angle_alpha   90.00
_cell.angle_beta   90.00
_cell.angle_gamma   90.00
#
_symmetry.space_group_name_H-M   'P 1'
#
loop_
_entity.id
_entity.type
_entity.pdbx_description
1 polymer ?
#
loop_
_entity_poly.entity_id
_entity_poly.type
_entity_poly.pdbx_seq_one_letter_code
_entity_poly.pdbx_strand_id
1 'polypeptide(L)'
;MEVGILKWAAWIHVLSVLGMAVRQVYIPGDIVLGGLFPIHEGARSANHCGRIKADQGLQRMVAMLFALEAVNRDPDILPNIRLGAQILDTW
;
A
#
# COMPACT_ATOMS: atom_id res chain seq x y z
N MET A 1 18.79 1.79 -4.04
CA MET A 1 18.02 2.30 -2.88
C MET A 1 16.89 3.27 -3.22
N GLU A 2 16.78 3.82 -4.44
CA GLU A 2 15.83 4.93 -4.68
C GLU A 2 14.76 4.72 -5.76
N VAL A 3 14.84 3.64 -6.56
CA VAL A 3 14.06 3.60 -7.82
C VAL A 3 12.63 3.06 -7.63
N GLY A 4 12.32 2.35 -6.54
CA GLY A 4 10.99 1.77 -6.29
C GLY A 4 10.02 2.76 -5.63
N ILE A 5 10.32 3.15 -4.39
CA ILE A 5 9.43 3.97 -3.55
C ILE A 5 9.19 5.36 -4.14
N LEU A 6 10.21 6.02 -4.71
CA LEU A 6 10.04 7.34 -5.33
C LEU A 6 9.19 7.27 -6.59
N LYS A 7 9.30 6.19 -7.38
CA LYS A 7 8.38 5.96 -8.50
C LYS A 7 6.97 5.79 -7.97
N TRP A 8 6.75 4.93 -6.98
CA TRP A 8 5.43 4.74 -6.37
C TRP A 8 4.81 6.05 -5.83
N ALA A 9 5.59 6.88 -5.13
CA ALA A 9 5.14 8.18 -4.65
C ALA A 9 4.79 9.13 -5.80
N ALA A 10 5.61 9.18 -6.86
CA ALA A 10 5.31 9.97 -8.05
C ALA A 10 4.03 9.49 -8.76
N TRP A 11 3.79 8.19 -8.83
CA TRP A 11 2.55 7.62 -9.38
C TRP A 11 1.33 7.98 -8.52
N ILE A 12 1.42 7.95 -7.19
CA ILE A 12 0.34 8.41 -6.29
C ILE A 12 0.07 9.91 -6.49
N HIS A 13 1.11 10.74 -6.62
CA HIS A 13 0.96 12.15 -6.93
C HIS A 13 0.21 12.37 -8.26
N VAL A 14 0.56 11.63 -9.31
CA VAL A 14 -0.15 11.69 -10.61
C VAL A 14 -1.62 11.28 -10.46
N LEU A 15 -1.92 10.20 -9.72
CA LEU A 15 -3.30 9.73 -9.52
C LEU A 15 -4.15 10.73 -8.71
N SER A 16 -3.55 11.39 -7.71
CA SER A 16 -4.22 12.44 -6.93
C SER A 16 -4.53 13.68 -7.76
N VAL A 17 -3.65 14.06 -8.70
CA VAL A 17 -3.88 15.17 -9.65
C VAL A 17 -4.98 14.83 -10.66
N LEU A 18 -5.11 13.56 -11.04
CA LEU A 18 -6.15 13.06 -11.95
C LEU A 18 -7.52 12.82 -11.27
N GLY A 19 -7.64 13.06 -9.97
CA GLY A 19 -8.91 12.90 -9.23
C GLY A 19 -9.40 11.45 -9.14
N MET A 20 -8.54 10.45 -9.39
CA MET A 20 -8.89 9.05 -9.26
C MET A 20 -8.75 8.60 -7.80
N ALA A 21 -9.86 8.15 -7.20
CA ALA A 21 -9.84 7.56 -5.87
C ALA A 21 -9.15 6.18 -5.93
N VAL A 22 -7.92 6.11 -5.45
CA VAL A 22 -7.20 4.83 -5.30
C VAL A 22 -7.82 4.07 -4.12
N ARG A 23 -8.67 3.10 -4.43
CA ARG A 23 -9.33 2.24 -3.43
C ARG A 23 -8.50 1.03 -3.02
N GLN A 24 -7.49 0.69 -3.80
CA GLN A 24 -6.67 -0.50 -3.62
C GLN A 24 -5.24 -0.24 -4.08
N VAL A 25 -4.28 -0.81 -3.37
CA VAL A 25 -2.91 -1.01 -3.86
C VAL A 25 -2.74 -2.48 -4.22
N TYR A 26 -2.26 -2.76 -5.43
CA TYR A 26 -1.97 -4.12 -5.89
C TYR A 26 -0.54 -4.23 -6.39
N ILE A 27 0.20 -5.19 -5.84
CA ILE A 27 1.56 -5.55 -6.24
C ILE A 27 1.54 -7.05 -6.56
N PRO A 28 1.87 -7.45 -7.81
CA PRO A 28 1.92 -8.86 -8.17
C PRO A 28 3.09 -9.57 -7.47
N GLY A 29 2.91 -10.85 -7.21
CA GLY A 29 3.91 -11.78 -6.68
C GLY A 29 3.40 -13.21 -6.78
N ASP A 30 4.26 -14.19 -6.53
CA ASP A 30 3.90 -15.61 -6.51
C ASP A 30 2.92 -15.91 -5.36
N ILE A 31 3.10 -15.21 -4.23
CA ILE A 31 2.18 -15.18 -3.10
C ILE A 31 1.76 -13.74 -2.85
N VAL A 32 0.46 -13.46 -2.90
CA VAL A 32 -0.09 -12.12 -2.66
C VAL A 32 -0.63 -12.04 -1.24
N LEU A 33 -0.04 -11.15 -0.42
CA LEU A 33 -0.51 -10.94 0.95
C LEU A 33 -1.57 -9.84 1.01
N GLY A 34 -2.72 -10.16 1.59
CA GLY A 34 -3.78 -9.20 1.87
C GLY A 34 -3.40 -8.25 3.01
N GLY A 35 -3.65 -6.96 2.85
CA GLY A 35 -3.45 -5.94 3.88
C GLY A 35 -4.69 -5.08 4.07
N LEU A 36 -5.17 -4.97 5.30
CA LEU A 36 -6.30 -4.13 5.66
C LEU A 36 -5.81 -3.05 6.62
N PHE A 37 -5.81 -1.79 6.18
CA PHE A 37 -5.34 -0.66 6.98
C PHE A 37 -6.43 0.41 7.09
N PRO A 38 -6.56 1.09 8.25
CA PRO A 38 -7.48 2.20 8.41
C PRO A 38 -6.88 3.48 7.84
N ILE A 39 -6.79 3.58 6.52
CA ILE A 39 -6.15 4.71 5.83
C ILE A 39 -6.99 5.96 5.98
N HIS A 40 -8.32 5.85 5.90
CA HIS A 40 -9.22 6.96 6.15
C HIS A 40 -9.94 6.85 7.51
N GLU A 41 -10.43 7.98 8.00
CA GLU A 41 -11.45 8.04 9.05
C GLU A 41 -12.78 7.46 8.53
N GLY A 42 -13.51 6.74 9.38
CA GLY A 42 -14.88 6.35 9.05
C GLY A 42 -15.76 7.59 8.90
N ALA A 43 -16.52 7.66 7.81
CA ALA A 43 -17.40 8.79 7.60
C ALA A 43 -18.76 8.63 8.30
N ARG A 44 -19.41 9.77 8.52
CA ARG A 44 -20.78 9.84 9.04
C ARG A 44 -21.84 9.48 8.00
N SER A 45 -21.50 9.40 6.71
CA SER A 45 -22.40 8.98 5.63
C SER A 45 -21.79 7.82 4.84
N ALA A 46 -22.65 6.91 4.37
CA ALA A 46 -22.27 5.59 3.88
C ALA A 46 -21.38 5.56 2.61
N ASN A 47 -21.12 6.71 1.98
CA ASN A 47 -20.55 6.76 0.62
C ASN A 47 -19.26 7.58 0.49
N HIS A 48 -18.70 8.11 1.58
CA HIS A 48 -17.46 8.88 1.53
C HIS A 48 -16.48 8.35 2.56
N CYS A 49 -15.19 8.27 2.25
CA CYS A 49 -14.15 8.05 3.25
C CYS A 49 -13.82 9.40 3.90
N GLY A 50 -13.48 9.41 5.19
CA GLY A 50 -13.09 10.63 5.91
C GLY A 50 -11.66 11.08 5.59
N ARG A 51 -11.03 11.84 6.48
CA ARG A 51 -9.64 12.32 6.27
C ARG A 51 -8.64 11.16 6.32
N ILE A 52 -7.49 11.31 5.66
CA ILE A 52 -6.38 10.35 5.74
C ILE A 52 -5.76 10.38 7.14
N LYS A 53 -5.61 9.20 7.75
CA LYS A 53 -4.86 8.96 8.98
C LYS A 53 -3.40 8.63 8.65
N ALA A 54 -2.60 9.68 8.45
CA ALA A 54 -1.19 9.55 8.05
C ALA A 54 -0.39 8.62 8.99
N ASP A 55 -0.54 8.81 10.29
CA ASP A 55 0.31 8.20 11.32
C ASP A 55 -0.11 6.75 11.66
N GLN A 56 -1.36 6.37 11.36
CA GLN A 56 -1.90 5.07 11.77
C GLN A 56 -2.22 4.16 10.59
N GLY A 57 -2.88 4.68 9.55
CA GLY A 57 -3.24 3.87 8.39
C GLY A 57 -2.12 3.86 7.35
N LEU A 58 -1.73 5.06 6.92
CA LEU A 58 -0.76 5.21 5.83
C LEU A 58 0.62 4.69 6.23
N GLN A 59 1.12 5.08 7.42
CA GLN A 59 2.42 4.61 7.89
C GLN A 59 2.50 3.08 7.98
N ARG A 60 1.44 2.41 8.45
CA ARG A 60 1.40 0.95 8.55
C ARG A 60 1.34 0.26 7.19
N MET A 61 0.57 0.82 6.26
CA MET A 61 0.56 0.36 4.86
C MET A 61 1.98 0.46 4.27
N VAL A 62 2.64 1.60 4.42
CA VAL A 62 4.00 1.81 3.92
C VAL A 62 4.99 0.87 4.61
N ALA A 63 4.84 0.60 5.91
CA ALA A 63 5.68 -0.35 6.63
C ALA A 63 5.53 -1.79 6.11
N MET A 64 4.32 -2.24 5.76
CA MET A 64 4.11 -3.53 5.10
C MET A 64 4.84 -3.59 3.76
N LEU A 65 4.70 -2.55 2.92
CA LEU A 65 5.38 -2.50 1.62
C LEU A 65 6.91 -2.53 1.77
N PHE A 66 7.44 -1.81 2.76
CA PHE A 66 8.85 -1.84 3.10
C PHE A 66 9.32 -3.25 3.53
N ALA A 67 8.55 -3.92 4.39
CA ALA A 67 8.89 -5.26 4.85
C ALA A 67 8.85 -6.31 3.73
N LEU A 68 7.86 -6.24 2.83
CA LEU A 68 7.81 -7.09 1.64
C LEU A 68 9.04 -6.90 0.75
N GLU A 69 9.47 -5.65 0.56
CA GLU A 69 10.67 -5.36 -0.21
C GLU A 69 11.93 -5.87 0.49
N ALA A 70 11.99 -5.82 1.82
CA ALA A 70 13.10 -6.38 2.59
C ALA A 70 13.19 -7.90 2.42
N VAL A 71 12.08 -8.61 2.60
CA VAL A 71 12.00 -10.07 2.40
C VAL A 71 12.37 -10.46 0.96
N ASN A 72 11.80 -9.79 -0.04
CA ASN A 72 12.07 -10.10 -1.45
C ASN A 72 13.53 -9.85 -1.90
N ARG A 73 14.31 -9.07 -1.14
CA ARG A 73 15.73 -8.83 -1.43
C ARG A 73 16.66 -9.74 -0.63
N ASP A 74 16.15 -10.43 0.38
CA ASP A 74 16.95 -11.32 1.21
C ASP A 74 17.05 -12.70 0.53
N PRO A 75 18.24 -13.13 0.09
CA PRO A 75 18.40 -14.41 -0.59
C PRO A 75 18.16 -15.62 0.34
N ASP A 76 18.20 -15.42 1.66
CA ASP A 76 18.05 -16.49 2.65
C ASP A 76 16.57 -16.68 3.07
N ILE A 77 15.68 -15.73 2.73
CA ILE A 77 14.27 -15.76 3.09
C ILE A 77 13.42 -15.94 1.83
N LEU A 78 12.69 -17.06 1.76
CA LEU A 78 11.81 -17.41 0.64
C LEU A 78 12.52 -17.36 -0.73
N PRO A 79 13.62 -18.11 -0.91
CA PRO A 79 14.37 -18.09 -2.17
C PRO A 79 13.47 -18.49 -3.34
N ASN A 80 13.56 -17.72 -4.43
CA ASN A 80 12.78 -17.89 -5.67
C ASN A 80 11.26 -17.69 -5.52
N ILE A 81 10.78 -17.18 -4.39
CA ILE A 81 9.36 -16.82 -4.19
C ILE A 81 9.29 -15.32 -3.95
N ARG A 82 8.54 -14.61 -4.78
CA ARG A 82 8.32 -13.17 -4.64
C ARG A 82 6.99 -12.90 -3.96
N LEU A 83 7.02 -12.20 -2.84
CA LEU A 83 5.83 -11.71 -2.16
C LEU A 83 5.27 -10.47 -2.87
N GLY A 84 3.97 -10.49 -3.13
CA GLY A 84 3.15 -9.36 -3.57
C GLY A 84 2.23 -8.86 -2.47
N ALA A 85 1.36 -7.91 -2.81
CA ALA A 85 0.40 -7.32 -1.87
C ALA A 85 -0.92 -6.99 -2.54
N GLN A 86 -2.03 -7.18 -1.81
CA GLN A 86 -3.31 -6.56 -2.12
C GLN A 86 -3.78 -5.81 -0.88
N ILE A 87 -3.74 -4.49 -0.93
CA ILE A 87 -4.04 -3.65 0.21
C ILE A 87 -5.33 -2.87 -0.04
N LEU A 88 -6.24 -2.93 0.92
CA LEU A 88 -7.53 -2.26 0.92
C LEU A 88 -7.66 -1.38 2.17
N ASP A 89 -8.43 -0.31 2.02
CA ASP A 89 -8.85 0.51 3.14
C ASP A 89 -10.11 -0.09 3.81
N THR A 90 -10.27 0.12 5.11
CA THR A 90 -11.28 -0.56 5.94
C THR A 90 -12.38 0.33 6.51
N TRP A 91 -12.47 1.62 6.14
CA TRP A 91 -13.46 2.55 6.69
C TRP A 91 -14.01 3.56 5.67
#